data_AF-A0A158QNY0-F1
#
_entry.id   AF-A0A158QNY0-F1
#
_cell.length_a   1.000
_cell.length_b   1.000
_cell.length_c   1.000
_cell.angle_alpha   90.00
_cell.angle_beta   90.00
_cell.angle_gamma   90.00
#
_symmetry.space_group_name_H-M   'P 1'
#
loop_
_entity.id
_entity.type
_entity.pdbx_description
1 polymer ?
#
loop_
_entity_poly.entity_id
_entity_poly.type
_entity_poly.pdbx_seq_one_letter_code
_entity_poly.pdbx_strand_id
1 'polypeptide(L)'
;MKTRLIGGRRGLQIAQLGVFFLSALFHEYWFGVAFRVFYPVMFMLYFVFGGIFFSVSKLIKNKSIWNTALWFNLLIGTGMFIAFYGQEWYARQRCAPYSNPVADFLLPRHWACHRIK
;
A
#
# COMPACT_ATOMS: atom_id res chain seq x y z
N MET A 1 -26.52 23.28 15.35
CA MET A 1 -26.85 22.86 13.97
C MET A 1 -26.27 21.47 13.73
N LYS A 2 -27.03 20.40 13.99
CA LYS A 2 -26.60 19.01 13.74
C LYS A 2 -27.00 18.64 12.32
N THR A 3 -26.06 18.74 11.38
CA THR A 3 -26.26 18.31 9.99
C THR A 3 -26.58 16.81 9.99
N ARG A 4 -27.84 16.44 9.78
CA ARG A 4 -28.26 15.05 9.53
C ARG A 4 -27.69 14.64 8.18
N LEU A 5 -26.52 13.99 8.20
CA LEU A 5 -25.97 13.31 7.03
C LEU A 5 -26.93 12.19 6.62
N ILE A 6 -27.42 12.28 5.39
CA ILE A 6 -28.23 11.28 4.70
C ILE A 6 -27.40 9.98 4.66
N GLY A 7 -27.76 8.98 5.48
CA GLY A 7 -27.07 7.66 5.53
C GLY A 7 -26.54 7.21 6.90
N GLY A 8 -26.62 8.05 7.94
CA GLY A 8 -26.24 7.66 9.31
C GLY A 8 -24.76 7.24 9.46
N ARG A 9 -24.43 6.52 10.54
CA ARG A 9 -23.04 6.13 10.89
C ARG A 9 -22.42 5.13 9.89
N ARG A 10 -23.27 4.31 9.24
CA ARG A 10 -22.85 3.32 8.23
C ARG A 10 -22.55 3.96 6.87
N GLY A 11 -23.33 4.94 6.42
CA GLY A 11 -23.05 5.69 5.19
C GLY A 11 -21.71 6.43 5.25
N LEU A 12 -21.38 7.01 6.41
CA LEU A 12 -20.07 7.63 6.66
C LEU A 12 -18.91 6.64 6.58
N GLN A 13 -19.06 5.42 7.11
CA GLN A 13 -18.01 4.39 7.03
C GLN A 13 -17.79 3.92 5.60
N ILE A 14 -18.86 3.74 4.82
CA ILE A 14 -18.79 3.34 3.42
C ILE A 14 -18.14 4.45 2.58
N ALA A 15 -18.53 5.70 2.79
CA ALA A 15 -17.92 6.85 2.12
C ALA A 15 -16.42 6.94 2.45
N GLN A 16 -16.04 6.77 3.72
CA GLN A 16 -14.63 6.76 4.14
C GLN A 16 -13.85 5.61 3.50
N LEU A 17 -14.38 4.38 3.51
CA LEU A 17 -13.74 3.23 2.87
C LEU A 17 -13.57 3.46 1.36
N GLY A 18 -14.58 4.04 0.71
CA GLY A 18 -14.53 4.39 -0.72
C GLY A 18 -13.42 5.39 -1.05
N VAL A 19 -13.25 6.43 -0.25
CA VAL A 19 -12.15 7.40 -0.43
C VAL A 19 -10.80 6.76 -0.18
N PHE A 20 -10.67 5.89 0.84
CA PHE A 20 -9.44 5.13 1.09
C PHE A 20 -9.08 4.21 -0.07
N PHE A 21 -10.07 3.49 -0.61
CA PHE A 21 -9.89 2.62 -1.77
C PHE A 21 -9.43 3.40 -3.01
N LEU A 22 -10.11 4.51 -3.33
CA LEU A 22 -9.75 5.35 -4.46
C LEU A 22 -8.35 5.93 -4.31
N SER A 23 -7.99 6.37 -3.10
CA SER A 23 -6.64 6.87 -2.79
C SER A 23 -5.57 5.80 -3.01
N ALA A 24 -5.81 4.57 -2.52
CA ALA A 24 -4.88 3.45 -2.69
C ALA A 24 -4.67 3.09 -4.17
N LEU A 25 -5.74 3.12 -4.98
CA LEU A 25 -5.65 2.92 -6.43
C LEU A 25 -4.80 3.99 -7.11
N PHE A 26 -4.97 5.26 -6.73
CA PHE A 26 -4.16 6.35 -7.30
C PHE A 26 -2.67 6.21 -6.94
N HIS A 27 -2.35 5.81 -5.71
CA HIS A 27 -0.97 5.54 -5.32
C HIS A 27 -0.37 4.39 -6.13
N GLU A 28 -1.08 3.27 -6.26
CA GLU A 28 -0.63 2.16 -7.10
C GLU A 28 -0.46 2.58 -8.57
N TYR A 29 -1.40 3.34 -9.13
CA TYR A 29 -1.32 3.84 -10.50
C TYR A 29 -0.08 4.69 -10.74
N TRP A 30 0.19 5.66 -9.84
CA TRP A 30 1.36 6.53 -9.97
C TRP A 30 2.67 5.73 -9.94
N PHE A 31 2.78 4.77 -9.02
CA PHE A 31 3.96 3.91 -8.93
C PHE A 31 4.07 2.94 -10.11
N GLY A 32 2.95 2.40 -10.58
CA GLY A 32 2.90 1.55 -11.76
C GLY A 32 3.41 2.26 -13.01
N VAL A 33 3.01 3.52 -13.20
CA VAL A 33 3.48 4.37 -14.30
C VAL A 33 4.96 4.76 -14.12
N ALA A 34 5.38 5.15 -12.91
CA ALA A 34 6.74 5.60 -12.64
C ALA A 34 7.78 4.48 -12.84
N PHE A 35 7.51 3.29 -12.32
CA PHE A 35 8.43 2.15 -12.39
C PHE A 35 8.22 1.27 -13.62
N ARG A 36 7.08 1.42 -14.33
CA ARG A 36 6.63 0.55 -15.43
C ARG A 36 6.47 -0.92 -15.00
N VAL A 37 6.03 -1.13 -13.77
CA VAL A 37 5.81 -2.46 -13.14
C VAL A 37 4.53 -2.41 -12.34
N PHE A 38 3.70 -3.44 -12.43
CA PHE A 38 2.53 -3.53 -11.58
C PHE A 38 2.85 -4.36 -10.33
N TYR A 39 3.14 -3.67 -9.22
CA TYR A 39 3.41 -4.32 -7.93
C TYR A 39 2.40 -3.83 -6.87
N PRO A 40 1.34 -4.62 -6.57
CA PRO A 40 0.21 -4.20 -5.74
C PRO A 40 0.51 -4.08 -4.24
N VAL A 41 1.78 -4.00 -3.86
CA VAL A 41 2.19 -3.83 -2.46
C VAL A 41 1.74 -2.49 -1.89
N MET A 42 1.75 -1.44 -2.71
CA MET A 42 1.25 -0.13 -2.29
C MET A 42 -0.23 -0.14 -1.96
N PHE A 43 -1.03 -0.75 -2.82
CA PHE A 43 -2.46 -0.90 -2.59
C PHE A 43 -2.73 -1.71 -1.32
N MET A 44 -2.05 -2.84 -1.14
CA MET A 44 -2.21 -3.66 0.07
C MET A 44 -1.78 -2.94 1.35
N LEU A 45 -0.65 -2.24 1.34
CA LEU A 45 -0.18 -1.48 2.50
C LEU A 45 -1.15 -0.36 2.89
N TYR A 46 -1.58 0.46 1.95
CA TYR A 46 -2.47 1.59 2.25
C TYR A 46 -3.90 1.16 2.55
N PHE A 47 -4.45 0.20 1.82
CA PHE A 47 -5.84 -0.22 1.99
C PHE A 47 -6.01 -1.17 3.19
N VAL A 48 -5.19 -2.22 3.29
CA VAL A 48 -5.34 -3.25 4.34
C VAL A 48 -4.81 -2.72 5.67
N PHE A 49 -3.54 -2.32 5.75
CA PHE A 49 -2.99 -1.85 7.02
C PHE A 49 -3.61 -0.51 7.43
N GLY A 50 -3.79 0.42 6.50
CA GLY A 50 -4.47 1.69 6.77
C GLY A 50 -5.93 1.52 7.23
N GLY A 51 -6.68 0.63 6.58
CA GLY A 51 -8.07 0.32 6.95
C GLY A 51 -8.21 -0.39 8.31
N ILE A 52 -7.31 -1.34 8.60
CA ILE A 52 -7.24 -2.01 9.90
C ILE A 52 -6.89 -1.01 11.00
N PHE A 53 -5.84 -0.20 10.80
CA PHE A 53 -5.45 0.83 11.77
C PHE A 53 -6.59 1.82 12.03
N PHE A 54 -7.30 2.24 10.99
CA PHE A 54 -8.46 3.12 11.15
C PHE A 54 -9.58 2.49 11.99
N SER A 55 -9.83 1.19 11.82
CA SER A 55 -10.81 0.46 12.64
C SER A 55 -10.34 0.33 14.09
N VAL A 56 -9.06 0.03 14.30
CA VAL A 56 -8.43 -0.06 15.62
C VAL A 56 -8.42 1.29 16.34
N SER A 57 -8.25 2.40 15.61
CA SER A 57 -8.32 3.77 16.15
C SER A 57 -9.65 4.09 16.83
N LYS A 58 -10.74 3.46 16.36
CA LYS A 58 -12.09 3.63 16.94
C LYS A 58 -12.28 2.81 18.21
N LEU A 59 -11.45 1.80 18.46
CA LEU A 59 -11.55 0.87 19.59
C LEU A 59 -10.62 1.27 20.75
N ILE A 60 -9.44 1.81 20.45
CA ILE A 60 -8.44 2.16 21.48
C ILE A 60 -8.70 3.57 22.02
N LYS A 61 -9.07 3.67 23.31
CA LYS A 61 -9.28 4.96 24.01
C LYS A 61 -7.99 5.57 24.60
N ASN A 62 -6.92 4.78 24.72
CA ASN A 62 -5.64 5.24 25.28
C ASN A 62 -4.82 6.02 24.24
N LYS A 63 -4.78 7.35 24.41
CA LYS A 63 -4.11 8.29 23.49
C LYS A 63 -2.62 8.00 23.29
N SER A 64 -1.91 7.64 24.35
CA SER A 64 -0.45 7.40 24.30
C SER A 64 -0.11 6.14 23.48
N ILE A 65 -0.78 5.02 23.77
CA ILE A 65 -0.60 3.75 23.06
C ILE A 65 -0.97 3.90 21.58
N TRP A 66 -2.07 4.61 21.29
CA TRP A 66 -2.50 4.86 19.92
C TRP A 66 -1.47 5.67 19.12
N ASN A 67 -0.92 6.75 19.72
CA ASN A 67 0.10 7.56 19.07
C ASN A 67 1.34 6.72 18.73
N THR A 68 1.85 5.95 19.69
CA THR A 68 3.02 5.07 19.49
C THR A 68 2.76 4.04 18.39
N ALA A 69 1.61 3.35 18.42
CA ALA A 69 1.24 2.37 17.40
C ALA A 69 1.15 2.99 16.00
N LEU A 70 0.59 4.21 15.90
CA LEU A 70 0.48 4.94 14.63
C LEU A 70 1.87 5.26 14.06
N TRP A 71 2.80 5.74 14.89
CA TRP A 71 4.17 6.01 14.46
C TRP A 71 4.90 4.75 13.99
N PHE A 72 4.78 3.63 14.73
CA PHE A 72 5.38 2.37 14.31
C PHE A 72 4.82 1.88 12.97
N ASN A 73 3.50 1.93 12.79
CA ASN A 73 2.89 1.54 11.52
C ASN A 73 3.35 2.43 10.36
N LEU A 74 3.49 3.74 10.59
CA LEU A 74 3.97 4.67 9.57
C LEU A 74 5.43 4.39 9.18
N LEU A 75 6.30 4.17 10.16
CA LEU A 75 7.71 3.85 9.94
C LEU A 75 7.89 2.51 9.22
N ILE A 76 7.18 1.47 9.65
CA ILE A 76 7.25 0.15 9.04
C ILE A 76 6.68 0.20 7.61
N GLY A 77 5.55 0.86 7.39
CA GLY A 77 4.95 1.02 6.06
C GLY A 77 5.89 1.76 5.09
N THR A 78 6.50 2.85 5.55
CA THR A 78 7.48 3.62 4.75
C THR A 78 8.75 2.81 4.48
N GLY A 79 9.24 2.06 5.48
CA GLY A 79 10.40 1.20 5.34
C GLY A 79 10.16 0.05 4.35
N MET A 80 9.03 -0.66 4.46
CA MET A 80 8.64 -1.71 3.53
C MET A 80 8.51 -1.17 2.10
N PHE A 81 7.90 0.00 1.94
CA PHE A 81 7.83 0.67 0.64
C PHE A 81 9.22 0.89 0.04
N ILE A 82 10.10 1.58 0.74
CA ILE A 82 11.43 1.92 0.22
C ILE A 82 12.23 0.65 -0.07
N ALA A 83 12.15 -0.36 0.80
CA ALA A 83 12.85 -1.63 0.62
C ALA A 83 12.37 -2.39 -0.62
N PHE A 84 11.07 -2.65 -0.76
CA PHE A 84 10.57 -3.46 -1.87
C PHE A 84 10.76 -2.79 -3.24
N TYR A 85 10.44 -1.49 -3.33
CA TYR A 85 10.62 -0.77 -4.59
C TYR A 85 12.10 -0.55 -4.93
N GLY A 86 12.95 -0.32 -3.91
CA GLY A 86 14.39 -0.28 -4.08
C GLY A 86 14.96 -1.61 -4.58
N GLN A 87 14.57 -2.72 -3.94
CA GLN A 87 15.00 -4.07 -4.34
C GLN A 87 14.57 -4.39 -5.78
N GLU A 88 13.33 -4.07 -6.16
CA GLU A 88 12.84 -4.30 -7.51
C GLU A 88 13.59 -3.46 -8.55
N TRP A 89 13.86 -2.19 -8.25
CA TRP A 89 14.63 -1.31 -9.14
C TRP A 89 16.05 -1.85 -9.38
N TYR A 90 16.75 -2.26 -8.32
CA TYR A 90 18.09 -2.85 -8.45
C TYR A 90 18.06 -4.23 -9.12
N ALA A 91 17.05 -5.06 -8.84
CA ALA A 91 16.89 -6.37 -9.48
C ALA A 91 16.69 -6.25 -10.99
N ARG A 92 15.96 -5.22 -11.46
CA ARG A 92 15.77 -4.98 -12.90
C ARG A 92 17.04 -4.61 -13.64
N GLN A 93 17.98 -3.96 -12.97
CA GLN A 93 19.27 -3.61 -13.56
C GLN A 93 20.28 -4.77 -13.56
N ARG A 94 20.16 -5.69 -12.59
CA ARG A 94 21.19 -6.72 -12.33
C ARG A 94 20.78 -8.15 -12.68
N CYS A 95 19.48 -8.45 -12.80
CA CYS A 95 18.96 -9.80 -13.05
C CYS A 95 18.34 -9.89 -14.46
N ALA A 96 18.39 -11.08 -15.06
CA ALA A 96 17.79 -11.33 -16.36
C ALA A 96 16.26 -11.11 -16.34
N PRO A 97 15.66 -10.56 -17.41
CA PRO A 97 14.21 -10.47 -17.54
C PRO A 97 13.56 -11.85 -17.64
N TYR A 98 12.31 -11.98 -17.21
CA TYR A 98 11.53 -13.19 -17.47
C TYR A 98 11.31 -13.38 -18.98
N SER A 99 11.26 -14.63 -19.44
CA SER A 99 11.05 -14.93 -20.88
C SER A 99 9.68 -14.47 -21.40
N ASN A 100 8.70 -14.30 -20.51
CA ASN A 100 7.36 -13.83 -20.84
C ASN A 100 7.19 -12.37 -20.43
N PRO A 101 6.91 -11.44 -21.37
CA PRO A 101 6.82 -10.01 -21.09
C PRO A 101 5.66 -9.64 -20.15
N VAL A 102 4.57 -10.42 -20.16
CA VAL A 102 3.44 -10.25 -19.23
C VAL A 102 3.83 -10.68 -17.80
N ALA A 103 4.58 -11.76 -17.67
CA ALA A 103 5.09 -12.20 -16.37
C ALA A 103 6.11 -11.20 -15.81
N ASP A 104 6.96 -10.63 -16.67
CA ASP A 104 7.93 -9.61 -16.29
C ASP A 104 7.31 -8.29 -15.82
N PHE A 105 6.06 -8.01 -16.20
CA PHE A 105 5.32 -6.83 -15.76
C PHE A 105 4.58 -7.04 -14.44
N LEU A 106 4.06 -8.26 -14.20
CA LEU A 106 3.24 -8.59 -13.02
C LEU A 106 4.03 -9.18 -11.85
N LEU A 107 5.15 -9.87 -12.12
CA LEU A 107 5.96 -10.53 -11.10
C LEU A 107 7.22 -9.72 -10.78
N PRO A 108 7.53 -9.51 -9.49
CA PRO A 108 8.75 -8.85 -9.09
C PRO A 108 9.99 -9.68 -9.44
N ARG A 109 11.00 -9.07 -10.05
CA ARG A 109 12.27 -9.76 -10.37
C ARG A 109 13.11 -10.07 -9.12
N HIS A 110 12.88 -9.38 -8.01
CA HIS A 110 13.68 -9.61 -6.80
C HIS A 110 13.43 -10.97 -6.13
N TRP A 111 12.32 -11.68 -6.44
CA TRP A 111 12.04 -13.02 -5.89
C TRP A 111 12.76 -14.15 -6.63
N ALA A 112 12.99 -14.01 -7.94
CA ALA A 112 13.64 -15.04 -8.76
C ALA A 112 14.88 -14.48 -9.47
N CYS A 113 15.70 -13.70 -8.76
CA CYS A 113 16.93 -13.17 -9.36
C CYS A 113 17.88 -14.33 -9.70
N HIS A 114 17.94 -14.67 -10.98
CA HIS A 114 19.03 -15.46 -11.52
C HIS A 114 20.13 -14.48 -11.97
N ARG A 115 21.34 -14.63 -11.43
CA ARG A 115 22.48 -13.84 -11.90
C ARG A 115 22.69 -14.14 -13.38
N ILE A 116 22.80 -13.08 -14.17
CA ILE A 116 23.27 -13.19 -15.56
C ILE A 116 24.69 -13.75 -15.45
N LYS A 117 24.92 -14.92 -16.06
CA LYS A 117 26.22 -15.59 -16.04
C LYS A 117 27.21 -14.85 -16.93
#